data_AF-A0A3D8VSP2-F1
#
_entry.id   AF-A0A3D8VSP2-F1
#
_cell.length_a   1.000
_cell.length_b   1.000
_cell.length_c   1.000
_cell.angle_alpha   90.00
_cell.angle_beta   90.00
_cell.angle_gamma   90.00
#
_symmetry.space_group_name_H-M   'P 1'
#
loop_
_entity.id
_entity.type
_entity.pdbx_description
1 polymer ?
#
loop_
_entity_poly.entity_id
_entity_poly.type
_entity_poly.pdbx_seq_one_letter_code
_entity_poly.pdbx_strand_id
1 'polypeptide(L)'
;MSKIRFFSKYKWTLLVTVGGVIVLVLPILINQLMRFNWFKVVGDEETWISFYGSYLGGITGGLMTLVGVLLTLNHQRKNKEQEDNIEEHRTLLLLYPKLLLTISNLKNIKFSLDNFHLMLVQDDDLNWIERKLFKSRVESLSEKVNFLEEIDTTKLSPATLTKLMEARDVLNDTYVYVSALEGNFNSGFLPDSWGEYSLRVSETIDYIYNLINELDIRK
;
A
#
# COMPACT_ATOMS: atom_id res chain seq x y z
N MET A 1 -16.73 -14.91 11.84
CA MET A 1 -16.71 -13.46 12.17
C MET A 1 -17.77 -12.66 11.38
N SER A 2 -19.08 -12.98 11.48
CA SER A 2 -20.14 -12.22 10.74
C SER A 2 -21.35 -11.76 11.57
N LYS A 3 -21.50 -12.19 12.83
CA LYS A 3 -22.67 -11.86 13.66
C LYS A 3 -22.65 -10.46 14.30
N ILE A 4 -21.49 -9.80 14.37
CA ILE A 4 -21.33 -8.52 15.10
C ILE A 4 -21.85 -7.31 14.29
N ARG A 5 -21.87 -7.38 12.96
CA ARG A 5 -22.34 -6.26 12.10
C ARG A 5 -23.86 -6.18 11.94
N PHE A 6 -24.59 -7.27 12.17
CA PHE A 6 -26.05 -7.30 11.99
C PHE A 6 -26.78 -6.64 13.17
N PHE A 7 -26.31 -6.88 14.40
CA PHE A 7 -26.91 -6.33 15.62
C PHE A 7 -26.79 -4.81 15.80
N SER A 8 -25.90 -4.13 15.07
CA SER A 8 -25.73 -2.67 15.20
C SER A 8 -26.75 -1.87 14.38
N LYS A 9 -27.15 -2.35 13.19
CA LYS A 9 -28.11 -1.62 12.32
C LYS A 9 -29.52 -1.55 12.91
N TYR A 10 -29.98 -2.60 13.59
CA TYR A 10 -31.31 -2.63 14.22
C TYR A 10 -31.41 -1.75 15.47
N LYS A 11 -30.30 -1.54 16.19
CA LYS A 11 -30.26 -0.62 17.33
C LYS A 11 -30.36 0.84 16.90
N TRP A 12 -29.68 1.21 15.81
CA TRP A 12 -29.76 2.57 15.24
C TRP A 12 -31.14 2.88 14.67
N THR A 13 -31.73 1.93 13.93
CA THR A 13 -33.10 2.09 13.43
C THR A 13 -34.11 2.20 14.57
N LEU A 14 -34.03 1.35 15.60
CA LEU A 14 -34.87 1.45 16.80
C LEU A 14 -34.70 2.81 17.50
N LEU A 15 -33.46 3.28 17.69
CA LEU A 15 -33.17 4.58 18.33
C LEU A 15 -33.74 5.76 17.54
N VAL A 16 -33.58 5.76 16.22
CA VAL A 16 -34.11 6.80 15.34
C VAL A 16 -35.64 6.78 15.34
N THR A 17 -36.26 5.61 15.29
CA THR A 17 -37.71 5.47 15.33
C THR A 17 -38.27 5.90 16.70
N VAL A 18 -37.69 5.44 17.81
CA VAL A 18 -38.13 5.81 19.16
C VAL A 18 -37.89 7.30 19.43
N GLY A 19 -36.73 7.84 19.03
CA GLY A 19 -36.43 9.27 19.15
C GLY A 19 -37.38 10.14 18.33
N GLY A 20 -37.66 9.76 17.09
CA GLY A 20 -38.63 10.46 16.24
C GLY A 20 -40.06 10.41 16.79
N VAL A 21 -40.48 9.26 17.32
CA VAL A 21 -41.78 9.10 18.00
C VAL A 21 -41.85 9.97 19.25
N ILE A 22 -40.81 10.03 20.08
CA ILE A 22 -40.77 10.89 21.27
C ILE A 22 -40.90 12.36 20.86
N VAL A 23 -40.15 12.80 19.86
CA VAL A 23 -40.20 14.19 19.38
C VAL A 23 -41.58 14.59 18.84
N LEU A 24 -42.33 13.65 18.23
CA LEU A 24 -43.66 13.91 17.68
C LEU A 24 -44.81 13.71 18.68
N VAL A 25 -44.72 12.70 19.55
CA VAL A 25 -45.80 12.31 20.46
C VAL A 25 -45.78 13.10 21.76
N LEU A 26 -44.59 13.45 22.27
CA LEU A 26 -44.45 14.17 23.54
C LEU A 26 -45.11 15.57 23.50
N PRO A 27 -45.05 16.36 22.40
CA PRO A 27 -45.82 17.60 22.28
C PRO A 27 -47.34 17.40 22.32
N ILE A 28 -47.84 16.36 21.65
CA ILE A 28 -49.27 16.02 21.62
C ILE A 28 -49.74 15.63 23.03
N LEU A 29 -48.93 14.83 23.74
CA LEU A 29 -49.22 14.42 25.11
C LEU A 29 -49.20 15.61 26.07
N ILE A 30 -48.22 16.52 25.96
CA ILE A 30 -48.16 17.73 26.78
C ILE A 30 -49.40 18.61 26.54
N ASN A 31 -49.78 18.84 25.27
CA ASN A 31 -50.97 19.61 24.92
C ASN A 31 -52.26 18.99 25.51
N GLN A 32 -52.37 17.66 25.49
CA GLN A 32 -53.52 16.98 26.10
C GLN A 32 -53.49 17.05 27.63
N LEU A 33 -52.31 16.97 28.25
CA LEU A 33 -52.14 17.07 29.70
C LEU A 33 -52.48 18.48 30.22
N MET A 34 -52.17 19.53 29.44
CA MET A 34 -52.53 20.92 29.74
C MET A 34 -54.04 21.18 29.77
N ARG A 35 -54.86 20.32 29.16
CA ARG A 35 -56.33 20.42 29.24
C ARG A 35 -56.90 19.94 30.57
N PHE A 36 -56.13 19.20 31.36
CA PHE A 36 -56.52 18.78 32.70
C PHE A 36 -56.12 19.87 33.71
N ASN A 37 -57.10 20.48 34.38
CA ASN A 37 -56.93 21.57 35.38
C ASN A 37 -56.20 21.16 36.68
N TRP A 38 -55.41 20.09 36.69
CA TRP A 38 -54.64 19.66 37.86
C TRP A 38 -53.43 20.56 38.16
N PHE A 39 -52.92 21.28 37.16
CA PHE A 39 -51.82 22.23 37.32
C PHE A 39 -52.14 23.54 36.60
N LYS A 40 -51.71 24.67 37.16
CA LYS A 40 -51.87 25.99 36.51
C LYS A 40 -50.96 26.04 35.28
N VAL A 41 -51.55 26.00 34.08
CA VAL A 41 -50.81 26.17 32.83
C VAL A 41 -50.23 27.58 32.77
N VAL A 42 -48.94 27.68 32.47
CA VAL A 42 -48.20 28.95 32.36
C VAL A 42 -47.91 29.21 30.88
N GLY A 43 -48.16 30.42 30.42
CA GLY A 43 -48.01 30.82 29.01
C GLY A 43 -49.29 30.63 28.18
N ASP A 44 -49.41 31.42 27.12
CA ASP A 44 -50.47 31.32 26.10
C ASP A 44 -50.07 30.37 24.96
N GLU A 45 -50.99 30.12 24.03
CA GLU A 45 -50.78 29.24 22.87
C GLU A 45 -49.56 29.66 22.04
N GLU A 46 -49.37 30.96 21.84
CA GLU A 46 -48.25 31.53 21.09
C GLU A 46 -46.90 31.23 21.75
N THR A 47 -46.82 31.34 23.08
CA THR A 47 -45.62 30.98 23.85
C THR A 47 -45.23 29.51 23.64
N TRP A 48 -46.21 28.60 23.65
CA TRP A 48 -45.96 27.17 23.46
C TRP A 48 -45.59 26.82 22.02
N ILE A 49 -46.24 27.42 21.02
CA ILE A 49 -45.88 27.23 19.61
C ILE A 49 -44.43 27.68 19.36
N SER A 50 -44.04 28.84 19.89
CA SER A 50 -42.68 29.36 19.79
C SER A 50 -41.65 28.45 20.48
N PHE A 51 -41.97 27.94 21.67
CA PHE A 51 -41.13 26.97 22.38
C PHE A 51 -40.92 25.67 21.57
N TYR A 52 -41.98 25.10 21.00
CA TYR A 52 -41.84 23.88 20.19
C TYR A 52 -41.11 24.12 18.87
N GLY A 53 -41.35 25.25 18.21
CA GLY A 53 -40.63 25.63 16.98
C GLY A 53 -39.12 25.74 17.22
N SER A 54 -38.71 26.38 18.32
CA SER A 54 -37.30 26.49 18.70
C SER A 54 -36.67 25.15 19.10
N TYR A 55 -37.40 24.30 19.84
CA TYR A 55 -36.95 22.95 20.21
C TYR A 55 -36.75 22.04 18.98
N LEU A 56 -37.75 21.98 18.09
CA LEU A 56 -37.68 21.20 16.85
C LEU A 56 -36.60 21.75 15.91
N GLY A 57 -36.49 23.07 15.78
CA GLY A 57 -35.46 23.73 15.00
C GLY A 57 -34.06 23.43 15.54
N GLY A 58 -33.86 23.43 16.86
CA GLY A 58 -32.60 23.10 17.51
C GLY A 58 -32.17 21.64 17.29
N ILE A 59 -33.11 20.69 17.45
CA ILE A 59 -32.84 19.27 17.19
C ILE A 59 -32.54 19.03 15.71
N THR A 60 -33.37 19.58 14.82
CA THR A 60 -33.21 19.39 13.37
C THR A 60 -31.90 20.03 12.89
N GLY A 61 -31.59 21.23 13.37
CA GLY A 61 -30.33 21.92 13.09
C GLY A 61 -29.12 21.11 13.56
N GLY A 62 -29.15 20.63 14.81
CA GLY A 62 -28.08 19.78 15.35
C GLY A 62 -27.90 18.46 14.59
N LEU A 63 -28.99 17.81 14.19
CA LEU A 63 -28.95 16.60 13.36
C LEU A 63 -28.39 16.88 11.97
N MET A 64 -28.80 17.96 11.32
CA MET A 64 -28.27 18.36 10.01
C MET A 64 -26.78 18.67 10.09
N THR A 65 -26.32 19.37 11.13
CA THR A 65 -24.89 19.61 11.37
C THR A 65 -24.13 18.30 11.55
N LEU A 66 -24.64 17.38 12.37
CA LEU A 66 -24.00 16.08 12.59
C LEU A 66 -23.91 15.27 11.29
N VAL A 67 -24.99 15.21 10.52
CA VAL A 67 -25.00 14.54 9.21
C VAL A 67 -23.96 15.17 8.27
N GLY A 68 -23.90 16.51 8.21
CA GLY A 68 -22.91 17.22 7.41
C GLY A 68 -21.47 16.87 7.80
N VAL A 69 -21.15 16.86 9.10
CA VAL A 69 -19.82 16.49 9.59
C VAL A 69 -19.47 15.04 9.26
N LEU A 70 -20.41 14.11 9.47
CA LEU A 70 -20.18 12.69 9.17
C LEU A 70 -19.96 12.44 7.66
N LEU A 71 -20.71 13.15 6.80
CA LEU A 71 -20.51 13.10 5.35
C LEU A 71 -19.13 13.63 4.97
N THR A 72 -18.73 14.78 5.53
CA THR A 72 -17.42 15.38 5.28
C THR A 72 -16.28 14.48 5.73
N LEU A 73 -16.34 13.92 6.95
CA LEU A 73 -15.30 13.00 7.45
C LEU A 73 -15.19 11.74 6.58
N ASN A 74 -16.32 11.18 6.16
CA ASN A 74 -16.32 10.01 5.29
C ASN A 74 -15.77 10.32 3.90
N HIS A 75 -16.09 11.50 3.36
CA HIS A 75 -15.55 11.97 2.08
C HIS A 75 -14.04 12.22 2.17
N GLN A 76 -13.58 12.93 3.19
CA GLN A 76 -12.16 13.17 3.45
C GLN A 76 -11.37 11.87 3.61
N ARG A 77 -11.90 10.91 4.36
CA ARG A 77 -11.27 9.59 4.54
C ARG A 77 -11.12 8.86 3.20
N LYS A 78 -12.17 8.82 2.39
CA LYS A 78 -12.13 8.17 1.07
C LYS A 78 -11.16 8.85 0.12
N ASN A 79 -11.15 10.19 0.09
CA ASN A 79 -10.22 10.94 -0.76
C ASN A 79 -8.78 10.69 -0.33
N LYS A 80 -8.50 10.69 0.97
CA LYS A 80 -7.16 10.38 1.49
C LYS A 80 -6.72 8.96 1.13
N GLU A 81 -7.58 7.96 1.35
CA GLU A 81 -7.29 6.57 0.95
C GLU A 81 -7.04 6.46 -0.57
N GLN A 82 -7.73 7.25 -1.40
CA GLN A 82 -7.52 7.28 -2.84
C GLN A 82 -6.22 8.00 -3.23
N GLU A 83 -5.91 9.12 -2.58
CA GLU A 83 -4.65 9.86 -2.78
C GLU A 83 -3.44 9.01 -2.39
N ASP A 84 -3.47 8.35 -1.23
CA ASP A 84 -2.40 7.46 -0.77
C ASP A 84 -2.13 6.33 -1.79
N ASN A 85 -3.19 5.71 -2.33
CA ASN A 85 -3.06 4.67 -3.37
C ASN A 85 -2.48 5.21 -4.68
N ILE A 86 -2.85 6.43 -5.08
CA ILE A 86 -2.32 7.09 -6.30
C ILE A 86 -0.83 7.40 -6.11
N GLU A 87 -0.44 7.91 -4.93
CA GLU A 87 0.96 8.20 -4.62
C GLU A 87 1.83 6.95 -4.57
N GLU A 88 1.32 5.87 -3.97
CA GLU A 88 2.00 4.56 -3.96
C GLU A 88 2.20 4.06 -5.39
N HIS A 89 1.14 4.04 -6.20
CA HIS A 89 1.22 3.60 -7.60
C HIS A 89 2.20 4.45 -8.43
N ARG A 90 2.20 5.77 -8.24
CA ARG A 90 3.17 6.67 -8.90
C ARG A 90 4.61 6.35 -8.50
N THR A 91 4.85 6.07 -7.22
CA THR A 91 6.17 5.67 -6.72
C THR A 91 6.61 4.34 -7.33
N LEU A 92 5.70 3.37 -7.45
CA LEU A 92 5.95 2.09 -8.12
C LEU A 92 6.26 2.23 -9.61
N LEU A 93 5.58 3.13 -10.33
CA LEU A 93 5.87 3.41 -11.74
C LEU A 93 7.28 3.97 -11.95
N LEU A 94 7.79 4.78 -11.02
CA LEU A 94 9.17 5.27 -11.06
C LEU A 94 10.21 4.16 -10.80
N LEU A 95 9.80 3.10 -10.11
CA LEU A 95 10.65 1.94 -9.80
C LEU A 95 10.74 0.93 -10.92
N TYR A 96 9.65 0.76 -11.66
CA TYR A 96 9.56 -0.16 -12.78
C TYR A 96 10.76 -0.14 -13.73
N PRO A 97 11.21 1.01 -14.28
CA PRO A 97 12.36 1.04 -15.17
C PRO A 97 13.65 0.58 -14.47
N LYS A 98 13.85 0.90 -13.19
CA LYS A 98 15.04 0.48 -12.43
C LYS A 98 15.06 -1.04 -12.21
N LEU A 99 13.91 -1.64 -11.92
CA LEU A 99 13.76 -3.09 -11.81
C LEU A 99 14.07 -3.78 -13.15
N LEU A 100 13.56 -3.25 -14.27
CA LEU A 100 13.84 -3.79 -15.60
C LEU A 100 15.33 -3.69 -15.98
N LEU A 101 15.99 -2.58 -15.67
CA LEU A 101 17.43 -2.42 -15.90
C LEU A 101 18.25 -3.40 -15.06
N THR A 102 17.78 -3.68 -13.84
CA THR A 102 18.42 -4.67 -12.95
C THR A 102 18.27 -6.07 -13.52
N ILE A 103 17.06 -6.46 -13.94
CA ILE A 103 16.82 -7.74 -14.64
C ILE A 103 17.70 -7.86 -15.89
N SER A 104 17.78 -6.80 -16.70
CA SER A 104 18.61 -6.79 -17.91
C SER A 104 20.08 -7.05 -17.58
N ASN A 105 20.62 -6.41 -16.53
CA ASN A 105 21.98 -6.64 -16.09
C ASN A 105 22.18 -8.09 -15.60
N LEU A 106 21.27 -8.60 -14.77
CA LEU A 106 21.31 -9.99 -14.30
C LEU A 106 21.28 -10.99 -15.45
N LYS A 107 20.50 -10.74 -16.52
CA LYS A 107 20.51 -11.57 -17.72
C LYS A 107 21.87 -11.57 -18.43
N ASN A 108 22.53 -10.42 -18.50
CA ASN A 108 23.88 -10.33 -19.07
C ASN A 108 24.91 -11.07 -18.21
N ILE A 109 24.78 -11.01 -16.88
CA ILE A 109 25.61 -11.78 -15.95
C ILE A 109 25.37 -13.28 -16.17
N LYS A 110 24.10 -13.71 -16.16
CA LYS A 110 23.71 -15.10 -16.41
C LYS A 110 24.28 -15.61 -17.73
N PHE A 111 24.20 -14.81 -18.79
CA PHE A 111 24.76 -15.17 -20.10
C PHE A 111 26.27 -15.42 -20.03
N SER A 112 27.03 -14.60 -19.30
CA SER A 112 28.46 -14.90 -19.08
C SER A 112 28.65 -16.20 -18.31
N LEU A 113 27.86 -16.44 -17.26
CA LEU A 113 27.96 -17.65 -16.44
C LEU A 113 27.63 -18.91 -17.24
N ASP A 114 26.61 -18.86 -18.11
CA ASP A 114 26.25 -19.96 -19.01
C ASP A 114 27.35 -20.23 -20.05
N ASN A 115 28.08 -19.19 -20.46
CA ASN A 115 29.17 -19.27 -21.44
C ASN A 115 30.56 -19.22 -20.78
N PHE A 116 30.68 -19.72 -19.55
CA PHE A 116 31.92 -19.61 -18.76
C PHE A 116 33.16 -20.19 -19.43
N HIS A 117 32.99 -21.17 -20.33
CA HIS A 117 34.08 -21.72 -21.12
C HIS A 117 34.88 -20.64 -21.88
N LEU A 118 34.23 -19.58 -22.35
CA LEU A 118 34.89 -18.45 -23.02
C LEU A 118 35.82 -17.66 -22.08
N MET A 119 35.59 -17.72 -20.77
CA MET A 119 36.39 -17.05 -19.74
C MET A 119 37.53 -17.93 -19.18
N LEU A 120 37.58 -19.22 -19.54
CA LEU A 120 38.56 -20.18 -19.02
C LEU A 120 39.68 -20.54 -20.02
N VAL A 121 39.53 -20.24 -21.32
CA VAL A 121 40.54 -20.58 -22.34
C VAL A 121 41.81 -19.73 -22.17
N GLN A 122 42.93 -20.37 -21.84
CA GLN A 122 44.13 -19.73 -21.28
C GLN A 122 44.98 -18.90 -22.24
N ASP A 123 44.66 -18.85 -23.54
CA ASP A 123 45.55 -18.27 -24.56
C ASP A 123 44.78 -17.61 -25.72
N ASP A 124 43.83 -16.72 -25.40
CA ASP A 124 43.05 -15.99 -26.40
C ASP A 124 42.71 -14.57 -25.95
N ASP A 125 42.83 -13.61 -26.87
CA ASP A 125 42.37 -12.23 -26.69
C ASP A 125 40.87 -12.21 -26.32
N LEU A 126 40.11 -13.22 -26.75
CA LEU A 126 38.70 -13.36 -26.42
C LEU A 126 38.42 -13.51 -24.92
N ASN A 127 39.31 -14.18 -24.17
CA ASN A 127 39.13 -14.45 -22.75
C ASN A 127 39.20 -13.15 -21.92
N TRP A 128 40.23 -12.32 -22.17
CA TRP A 128 40.37 -11.07 -21.40
C TRP A 128 39.18 -10.14 -21.62
N ILE A 129 38.62 -10.13 -22.84
CA ILE A 129 37.43 -9.34 -23.17
C ILE A 129 36.24 -9.82 -22.34
N GLU A 130 35.94 -11.13 -22.34
CA GLU A 130 34.80 -11.66 -21.60
C GLU A 130 34.95 -11.47 -20.08
N ARG A 131 36.15 -11.66 -19.52
CA ARG A 131 36.42 -11.37 -18.09
C ARG A 131 36.18 -9.90 -17.76
N LYS A 132 36.67 -8.99 -18.62
CA LYS A 132 36.46 -7.54 -18.44
C LYS A 132 34.99 -7.15 -18.56
N LEU A 133 34.27 -7.73 -19.51
CA LEU A 133 32.84 -7.52 -19.69
C LEU A 133 32.06 -8.03 -18.47
N PHE A 134 32.38 -9.22 -17.98
CA PHE A 134 31.75 -9.78 -16.79
C PHE A 134 32.00 -8.90 -15.56
N LYS A 135 33.24 -8.48 -15.33
CA LYS A 135 33.58 -7.53 -14.26
C LYS A 135 32.73 -6.26 -14.35
N SER A 136 32.65 -5.65 -15.53
CA SER A 136 31.83 -4.44 -15.74
C SER A 136 30.35 -4.68 -15.47
N ARG A 137 29.80 -5.86 -15.80
CA ARG A 137 28.41 -6.23 -15.49
C ARG A 137 28.17 -6.34 -13.97
N VAL A 138 29.11 -6.95 -13.24
CA VAL A 138 29.07 -7.07 -11.78
C VAL A 138 29.19 -5.70 -11.10
N GLU A 139 30.14 -4.86 -11.51
CA GLU A 139 30.27 -3.48 -11.01
C GLU A 139 28.97 -2.68 -11.25
N SER A 140 28.42 -2.77 -12.46
CA SER A 140 27.16 -2.11 -12.79
C SER A 140 25.95 -2.72 -12.06
N LEU A 141 26.05 -3.93 -11.50
CA LEU A 141 25.02 -4.49 -10.64
C LEU A 141 25.06 -3.82 -9.26
N SER A 142 26.24 -3.59 -8.69
CA SER A 142 26.40 -2.86 -7.42
C SER A 142 25.67 -1.53 -7.42
N GLU A 143 25.80 -0.75 -8.50
CA GLU A 143 25.12 0.54 -8.63
C GLU A 143 23.60 0.40 -8.64
N LYS A 144 23.10 -0.67 -9.28
CA LYS A 144 21.66 -0.92 -9.39
C LYS A 144 21.09 -1.41 -8.07
N VAL A 145 21.77 -2.26 -7.32
CA VAL A 145 21.24 -2.85 -6.07
C VAL A 145 20.82 -1.79 -5.04
N ASN A 146 21.41 -0.60 -5.08
CA ASN A 146 21.09 0.51 -4.18
C ASN A 146 19.87 1.35 -4.61
N PHE A 147 19.14 0.97 -5.68
CA PHE A 147 18.02 1.79 -6.18
C PHE A 147 16.90 2.00 -5.14
N LEU A 148 16.81 1.13 -4.13
CA LEU A 148 15.82 1.21 -3.06
C LEU A 148 16.13 2.31 -2.03
N GLU A 149 17.38 2.77 -1.96
CA GLU A 149 17.79 3.85 -1.02
C GLU A 149 17.30 5.22 -1.50
N GLU A 150 16.99 5.36 -2.79
CA GLU A 150 16.52 6.60 -3.40
C GLU A 150 14.99 6.77 -3.32
N ILE A 151 14.27 5.80 -2.77
CA ILE A 151 12.81 5.79 -2.78
C ILE A 151 12.27 6.47 -1.54
N ASP A 152 11.27 7.31 -1.76
CA ASP A 152 10.45 7.84 -0.67
C ASP A 152 9.54 6.76 -0.09
N THR A 153 10.07 6.02 0.88
CA THR A 153 9.37 4.91 1.56
C THR A 153 8.13 5.36 2.32
N THR A 154 7.98 6.66 2.59
CA THR A 154 6.79 7.20 3.28
C THR A 154 5.51 7.10 2.45
N LYS A 155 5.65 6.92 1.13
CA LYS A 155 4.54 6.80 0.17
C LYS A 155 4.16 5.36 -0.15
N LEU A 156 4.80 4.39 0.49
CA LEU A 156 4.57 2.98 0.24
C LEU A 156 3.76 2.38 1.38
N SER A 157 2.82 1.49 1.04
CA SER A 157 2.16 0.70 2.07
C SER A 157 3.19 -0.21 2.77
N PRO A 158 2.96 -0.58 4.04
CA PRO A 158 3.85 -1.48 4.76
C PRO A 158 4.08 -2.81 4.03
N ALA A 159 3.05 -3.34 3.38
CA ALA A 159 3.13 -4.59 2.61
C ALA A 159 4.05 -4.44 1.40
N THR A 160 3.91 -3.36 0.63
CA THR A 160 4.78 -3.06 -0.52
C THR A 160 6.23 -2.84 -0.07
N LEU A 161 6.43 -2.11 1.03
CA LEU A 161 7.77 -1.88 1.58
C LEU A 161 8.45 -3.20 1.96
N THR A 162 7.74 -4.11 2.63
CA THR A 162 8.29 -5.43 2.99
C THR A 162 8.75 -6.20 1.76
N LYS A 163 7.92 -6.27 0.70
CA LYS A 163 8.29 -6.97 -0.53
C LYS A 163 9.51 -6.35 -1.22
N LEU A 164 9.60 -5.01 -1.23
CA LEU A 164 10.75 -4.32 -1.80
C LEU A 164 12.02 -4.53 -0.97
N MET A 165 11.91 -4.59 0.36
CA MET A 165 13.04 -4.91 1.24
C MET A 165 13.53 -6.34 1.01
N GLU A 166 12.63 -7.32 0.92
CA GLU A 166 13.00 -8.69 0.58
C GLU A 166 13.72 -8.76 -0.78
N ALA A 167 13.22 -8.02 -1.78
CA ALA A 167 13.88 -7.93 -3.08
C ALA A 167 15.27 -7.32 -3.02
N ARG A 168 15.49 -6.33 -2.14
CA ARG A 168 16.81 -5.76 -1.86
C ARG A 168 17.77 -6.83 -1.38
N ASP A 169 17.32 -7.63 -0.42
CA ASP A 169 18.15 -8.62 0.25
C ASP A 169 18.53 -9.73 -0.73
N VAL A 170 17.58 -10.24 -1.52
CA VAL A 170 17.83 -11.21 -2.60
C VAL A 170 18.83 -10.65 -3.64
N LEU A 171 18.69 -9.38 -4.00
CA LEU A 171 19.61 -8.70 -4.93
C LEU A 171 21.02 -8.52 -4.34
N ASN A 172 21.13 -8.13 -3.08
CA ASN A 172 22.38 -8.00 -2.36
C ASN A 172 23.10 -9.34 -2.26
N ASP A 173 22.38 -10.40 -1.87
CA ASP A 173 22.92 -11.75 -1.76
C ASP A 173 23.44 -12.23 -3.11
N THR A 174 22.68 -11.96 -4.18
CA THR A 174 23.12 -12.25 -5.55
C THR A 174 24.39 -11.48 -5.89
N TYR A 175 24.41 -10.17 -5.65
CA TYR A 175 25.57 -9.32 -5.93
C TYR A 175 26.83 -9.80 -5.19
N VAL A 176 26.74 -10.09 -3.90
CA VAL A 176 27.84 -10.64 -3.10
C VAL A 176 28.33 -11.96 -3.70
N TYR A 177 27.38 -12.82 -4.08
CA TYR A 177 27.69 -14.12 -4.66
C TYR A 177 28.45 -13.99 -6.00
N VAL A 178 27.97 -13.16 -6.93
CA VAL A 178 28.68 -12.96 -8.21
C VAL A 178 29.98 -12.17 -8.08
N SER A 179 30.08 -11.27 -7.11
CA SER A 179 31.31 -10.52 -6.83
C SER A 179 32.40 -11.42 -6.26
N ALA A 180 32.03 -12.39 -5.41
CA ALA A 180 32.97 -13.40 -4.93
C ALA A 180 33.52 -14.24 -6.08
N LEU A 181 32.70 -14.57 -7.08
CA LEU A 181 33.16 -15.25 -8.29
C LEU A 181 34.10 -14.36 -9.12
N GLU A 182 33.75 -13.08 -9.31
CA GLU A 182 34.58 -12.11 -10.04
C GLU A 182 35.97 -11.93 -9.42
N GLY A 183 36.03 -11.71 -8.10
CA GLY A 183 37.32 -11.54 -7.41
C GLY A 183 38.22 -12.78 -7.49
N ASN A 184 37.64 -13.93 -7.76
CA ASN A 184 38.33 -15.22 -7.80
C ASN A 184 38.73 -15.70 -9.22
N PHE A 185 38.49 -14.93 -10.28
CA PHE A 185 38.99 -15.29 -11.63
C PHE A 185 40.50 -15.53 -11.67
N ASN A 186 41.26 -14.79 -10.85
CA ASN A 186 42.72 -14.86 -10.79
C ASN A 186 43.23 -15.96 -9.84
N SER A 187 42.37 -16.47 -8.94
CA SER A 187 42.72 -17.52 -7.98
C SER A 187 42.43 -18.95 -8.49
N GLY A 188 41.77 -19.09 -9.65
CA GLY A 188 41.60 -20.37 -10.34
C GLY A 188 40.44 -21.23 -9.83
N PHE A 189 39.24 -20.64 -9.72
CA PHE A 189 38.03 -21.37 -9.30
C PHE A 189 37.70 -22.59 -10.17
N LEU A 190 37.21 -23.65 -9.52
CA LEU A 190 36.83 -24.91 -10.18
C LEU A 190 35.58 -24.72 -11.08
N PRO A 191 35.57 -25.31 -12.30
CA PRO A 191 34.45 -25.26 -13.25
C PRO A 191 33.10 -25.72 -12.71
N ASP A 192 33.07 -26.58 -11.69
CA ASP A 192 31.85 -27.23 -11.20
C ASP A 192 30.91 -26.27 -10.45
N SER A 193 31.38 -25.08 -10.08
CA SER A 193 30.60 -24.08 -9.35
C SER A 193 29.81 -23.11 -10.25
N TRP A 194 30.19 -22.94 -11.53
CA TRP A 194 29.61 -21.95 -12.45
C TRP A 194 28.11 -22.16 -12.73
N GLY A 195 27.68 -23.42 -12.80
CA GLY A 195 26.27 -23.78 -12.96
C GLY A 195 25.42 -23.34 -11.77
N GLU A 196 25.95 -23.41 -10.54
CA GLU A 196 25.28 -22.94 -9.32
C GLU A 196 25.16 -21.41 -9.32
N TYR A 197 26.20 -20.69 -9.76
CA TYR A 197 26.13 -19.24 -9.96
C TYR A 197 25.07 -18.84 -10.99
N SER A 198 25.02 -19.52 -12.14
CA SER A 198 24.02 -19.23 -13.17
C SER A 198 22.60 -19.50 -12.67
N LEU A 199 22.39 -20.62 -11.96
CA LEU A 199 21.09 -20.98 -11.38
C LEU A 199 20.61 -19.92 -10.39
N ARG A 200 21.46 -19.50 -9.45
CA ARG A 200 21.08 -18.48 -8.46
C ARG A 200 20.73 -17.15 -9.10
N VAL A 201 21.48 -16.72 -10.13
CA VAL A 201 21.14 -15.50 -10.88
C VAL A 201 19.79 -15.66 -11.59
N SER A 202 19.47 -16.85 -12.11
CA SER A 202 18.16 -17.15 -12.69
C SER A 202 17.03 -17.04 -11.68
N GLU A 203 17.20 -17.62 -10.49
CA GLU A 203 16.22 -17.55 -9.41
C GLU A 203 15.93 -16.09 -8.99
N THR A 204 16.97 -15.26 -8.93
CA THR A 204 16.82 -13.82 -8.65
C THR A 204 16.07 -13.09 -9.75
N ILE A 205 16.33 -13.41 -11.03
CA ILE A 205 15.57 -12.84 -12.16
C ILE A 205 14.08 -13.19 -12.02
N ASP A 206 13.77 -14.46 -11.76
CA ASP A 206 12.39 -14.93 -11.61
C ASP A 206 11.68 -14.31 -10.41
N TYR A 207 12.40 -14.16 -9.29
CA TYR A 207 11.89 -13.47 -8.11
C TYR A 207 11.49 -12.02 -8.43
N ILE A 208 12.36 -11.26 -9.12
CA ILE A 208 12.06 -9.85 -9.46
C ILE A 208 10.90 -9.76 -10.46
N TYR A 209 10.78 -10.69 -11.41
CA TYR A 209 9.62 -10.76 -12.30
C TYR A 209 8.32 -10.99 -11.54
N ASN A 210 8.32 -11.91 -10.57
CA ASN A 210 7.16 -12.17 -9.73
C ASN A 210 6.80 -10.96 -8.88
N LEU A 211 7.79 -10.28 -8.29
CA LEU A 211 7.60 -9.03 -7.56
C LEU A 211 6.93 -7.95 -8.42
N ILE A 212 7.40 -7.73 -9.65
CA ILE A 212 6.80 -6.76 -10.57
C ILE A 212 5.32 -7.07 -10.84
N ASN A 213 4.98 -8.36 -10.97
CA ASN A 213 3.59 -8.79 -11.18
C ASN A 213 2.75 -8.63 -9.92
N GLU A 214 3.30 -8.95 -8.75
CA GLU A 214 2.60 -8.84 -7.46
C GLU A 214 2.35 -7.40 -7.01
N LEU A 215 3.26 -6.49 -7.33
CA LEU A 215 3.11 -5.05 -7.10
C LEU A 215 2.17 -4.40 -8.12
N ASP A 216 1.63 -5.18 -9.05
CA ASP A 216 0.71 -4.78 -10.12
C ASP A 216 1.15 -3.52 -10.87
N ILE A 217 2.46 -3.32 -11.03
CA ILE A 217 3.04 -2.06 -11.55
C ILE A 217 2.59 -1.78 -13.00
N ARG A 218 2.00 -2.79 -13.69
CA ARG A 218 1.57 -2.72 -15.08
C ARG A 218 0.06 -2.54 -15.29
N LYS A 219 -0.79 -2.65 -14.27
CA LYS A 219 -2.24 -2.43 -14.39
C LYS A 219 -2.65 -1.07 -13.86
#